data_AF-A0A1M7Y8D2-F1
#
_entry.id   AF-A0A1M7Y8D2-F1
#
_cell.length_a   1.000
_cell.length_b   1.000
_cell.length_c   1.000
_cell.angle_alpha   90.00
_cell.angle_beta   90.00
_cell.angle_gamma   90.00
#
_symmetry.space_group_name_H-M   'P 1'
#
loop_
_entity.id
_entity.type
_entity.pdbx_description
1 polymer ?
#
loop_
_entity_poly.entity_id
_entity_poly.type
_entity_poly.pdbx_seq_one_letter_code
_entity_poly.pdbx_strand_id
1 'polypeptide(L)'
;MSNKRNNKKYNKLGLLIIEAVLICVIVAGYFIFMKNFVHDDDKNPDKTGQNTSGDATPSGTNSGVTETPTPTEQTEEEKREEEAEKLLGQADLYAMQYDYDKAISLVKGFDNYTQVKVLTDALAGYEEKKSTLKRFGAYDSAEQINHIFFHILVADTSKAFDGDYKQKGYNYYMTTVSEFNAMLEQLYDQGYVLVKIHDVAHKVKDADGKESFEAGDIMLPPDKKPLVISQDDVNYYEYMTGDGFARRIVLDKDNNPTTEMVMDDGSVSIGDYDMVPLLEKFVKEHPDFSYKGAKAILALTGYDGSLGYRTNDPKSATYKEDQETVKKIVKVMKEKGWEFASHSYGHRDMGKATYSFTVKDTDRWEKEVGSLIGPTDIYIFPFGLDIETTMGHYSSDKFKYLKKLGFDYFCGVFKEPWMQIKDDYVRMTRRPMDGQAMLEFPERLEDLFDLSKVIDKDRPKWEK
;
A
#
# COMPACT_ATOMS: atom_id res chain seq x y z
N MET A 1 16.44 64.08 16.82
CA MET A 1 15.25 63.83 17.68
C MET A 1 14.27 62.94 16.93
N SER A 2 13.51 62.11 17.66
CA SER A 2 12.41 61.21 17.22
C SER A 2 12.82 59.74 16.96
N ASN A 3 12.08 58.72 17.40
CA ASN A 3 11.38 58.44 18.67
C ASN A 3 11.24 56.90 18.77
N LYS A 4 11.16 56.36 19.99
CA LYS A 4 11.18 54.92 20.32
C LYS A 4 9.83 54.19 20.12
N ARG A 5 9.96 52.89 19.79
CA ARG A 5 9.18 51.68 20.15
C ARG A 5 7.64 51.67 20.06
N ASN A 6 7.09 50.59 19.47
CA ASN A 6 6.01 49.83 20.13
C ASN A 6 5.90 48.36 19.67
N ASN A 7 5.50 47.52 20.64
CA ASN A 7 5.42 46.06 20.66
C ASN A 7 4.46 45.45 19.63
N LYS A 8 4.86 44.32 19.02
CA LYS A 8 3.94 43.40 18.32
C LYS A 8 3.04 42.72 19.36
N LYS A 9 1.74 43.05 19.33
CA LYS A 9 0.66 42.29 19.98
C LYS A 9 0.43 41.01 19.18
N TYR A 10 0.30 39.88 19.87
CA TYR A 10 -0.16 38.61 19.29
C TYR A 10 -1.54 38.80 18.65
N ASN A 11 -1.69 38.34 17.40
CA ASN A 11 -2.85 38.60 16.57
C ASN A 11 -3.90 37.51 16.81
N LYS A 12 -5.08 37.89 17.31
CA LYS A 12 -6.24 36.99 17.54
C LYS A 12 -6.68 36.20 16.29
N LEU A 13 -6.20 36.59 15.11
CA LEU A 13 -6.43 35.90 13.83
C LEU A 13 -5.83 34.48 13.78
N GLY A 14 -4.70 34.22 14.47
CA GLY A 14 -4.14 32.86 14.56
C GLY A 14 -5.00 31.90 15.40
N LEU A 15 -5.78 32.44 16.34
CA LEU A 15 -6.71 31.66 17.16
C LEU A 15 -7.93 31.20 16.33
N LEU A 16 -8.39 32.01 15.38
CA LEU A 16 -9.51 31.70 14.47
C LEU A 16 -9.14 30.65 13.41
N ILE A 17 -7.87 30.57 13.01
CA ILE A 17 -7.39 29.53 12.07
C ILE A 17 -7.34 28.16 12.77
N ILE A 18 -7.00 28.13 14.06
CA ILE A 18 -7.05 26.90 14.88
C ILE A 18 -8.50 26.42 15.06
N GLU A 19 -9.47 27.34 15.17
CA GLU A 19 -10.89 27.00 15.22
C GLU A 19 -11.42 26.43 13.87
N ALA A 20 -10.90 26.87 12.73
CA ALA A 20 -11.25 26.28 11.42
C ALA A 20 -10.70 24.85 11.26
N VAL A 21 -9.49 24.57 11.76
CA VAL A 21 -8.93 23.21 11.79
C VAL A 21 -9.77 22.27 12.67
N LEU A 22 -10.29 22.77 13.80
CA LEU A 22 -11.20 22.06 14.71
C LEU A 22 -12.52 21.63 14.04
N ILE A 23 -13.05 22.41 13.10
CA ILE A 23 -14.27 22.08 12.35
C ILE A 23 -14.00 20.98 11.29
N CYS A 24 -12.84 20.99 10.64
CA CYS A 24 -12.49 19.96 9.65
C CYS A 24 -12.29 18.57 10.30
N VAL A 25 -11.78 18.51 11.54
CA VAL A 25 -11.67 17.25 12.29
C VAL A 25 -13.04 16.69 12.68
N ILE A 26 -14.02 17.57 12.93
CA ILE A 26 -15.41 17.17 13.24
C ILE A 26 -16.10 16.57 12.00
N VAL A 27 -15.83 17.09 10.79
CA VAL A 27 -16.32 16.50 9.52
C VAL A 27 -15.67 15.14 9.25
N ALA A 28 -14.37 14.98 9.52
CA ALA A 28 -13.71 13.69 9.46
C ALA A 28 -14.33 12.66 10.43
N GLY A 29 -14.75 13.11 11.63
CA GLY A 29 -15.50 12.29 12.60
C GLY A 29 -16.90 11.87 12.13
N TYR A 30 -17.57 12.67 11.28
CA TYR A 30 -18.87 12.34 10.72
C TYR A 30 -18.80 11.29 9.59
N PHE A 31 -17.75 11.31 8.78
CA PHE A 31 -17.56 10.28 7.75
C PHE A 31 -17.19 8.90 8.31
N ILE A 32 -16.53 8.85 9.47
CA ILE A 32 -16.34 7.60 10.21
C ILE A 32 -17.68 7.10 10.80
N PHE A 33 -18.53 8.02 11.26
CA PHE A 33 -19.86 7.72 11.80
C PHE A 33 -20.83 7.13 10.74
N MET A 34 -20.87 7.66 9.51
CA MET A 34 -21.69 7.12 8.41
C MET A 34 -21.24 5.75 7.92
N LYS A 35 -19.94 5.43 8.02
CA LYS A 35 -19.39 4.14 7.61
C LYS A 35 -19.76 2.98 8.54
N ASN A 36 -20.11 3.29 9.80
CA ASN A 36 -20.52 2.29 10.80
C ASN A 36 -22.04 2.07 10.89
N PHE A 37 -22.86 2.86 10.19
CA PHE A 37 -24.32 2.83 10.33
C PHE A 37 -25.07 2.10 9.19
N VAL A 38 -24.41 1.76 8.07
CA VAL A 38 -25.03 1.06 6.91
C VAL A 38 -24.69 -0.44 6.90
N HIS A 39 -24.54 -1.05 8.08
CA HIS A 39 -24.38 -2.49 8.26
C HIS A 39 -25.33 -3.02 9.34
N ASP A 40 -26.63 -2.96 9.07
CA ASP A 40 -27.59 -3.93 9.61
C ASP A 40 -28.89 -3.85 8.80
N ASP A 41 -29.08 -4.81 7.89
CA ASP A 41 -30.37 -5.43 7.62
C ASP A 41 -30.16 -6.64 6.70
N ASP A 42 -29.99 -7.81 7.31
CA ASP A 42 -30.69 -9.04 6.89
C ASP A 42 -30.47 -10.16 7.92
N LYS A 43 -31.39 -10.27 8.88
CA LYS A 43 -31.59 -11.49 9.67
C LYS A 43 -32.89 -12.15 9.25
N ASN A 44 -32.78 -13.23 8.49
CA ASN A 44 -33.85 -14.21 8.33
C ASN A 44 -33.45 -15.53 9.00
N PRO A 45 -34.18 -16.03 10.01
CA PRO A 45 -34.08 -17.41 10.43
C PRO A 45 -35.25 -18.22 9.85
N ASP A 46 -34.92 -19.24 9.07
CA ASP A 46 -35.87 -20.20 8.55
C ASP A 46 -36.48 -21.06 9.67
N LYS A 47 -37.76 -21.38 9.55
CA LYS A 47 -38.60 -22.05 10.56
C LYS A 47 -38.51 -23.57 10.46
N THR A 48 -38.58 -24.25 11.61
CA THR A 48 -39.25 -25.56 11.73
C THR A 48 -39.96 -25.69 13.08
N GLY A 49 -41.21 -26.20 13.09
CA GLY A 49 -41.76 -26.93 14.26
C GLY A 49 -43.10 -26.47 14.88
N GLN A 50 -44.22 -26.88 14.25
CA GLN A 50 -45.46 -27.44 14.84
C GLN A 50 -46.31 -26.76 15.96
N ASN A 51 -47.59 -26.56 15.59
CA ASN A 51 -48.87 -26.93 16.25
C ASN A 51 -49.20 -26.49 17.69
N THR A 52 -50.31 -25.76 17.88
CA THR A 52 -51.66 -26.32 18.17
C THR A 52 -52.72 -25.23 18.44
N SER A 53 -53.98 -25.64 18.27
CA SER A 53 -55.28 -24.98 18.13
C SER A 53 -55.86 -24.26 19.37
N GLY A 54 -56.85 -23.37 19.16
CA GLY A 54 -57.83 -23.02 20.22
C GLY A 54 -58.59 -21.69 20.10
N ASP A 55 -59.64 -21.69 19.27
CA ASP A 55 -60.98 -21.05 19.33
C ASP A 55 -61.34 -19.73 20.08
N ALA A 56 -62.39 -19.10 19.53
CA ALA A 56 -63.39 -18.16 20.09
C ALA A 56 -63.26 -16.61 19.86
N THR A 57 -64.33 -16.09 19.23
CA THR A 57 -64.72 -14.69 18.89
C THR A 57 -65.48 -13.99 20.05
N PRO A 58 -66.06 -12.77 19.92
CA PRO A 58 -65.65 -11.47 19.33
C PRO A 58 -65.80 -10.29 20.33
N SER A 59 -65.46 -9.07 19.87
CA SER A 59 -66.06 -7.76 20.23
C SER A 59 -65.08 -6.75 20.83
N GLY A 60 -65.09 -5.54 20.29
CA GLY A 60 -64.45 -4.38 20.92
C GLY A 60 -63.89 -3.38 19.93
N THR A 61 -64.78 -2.61 19.29
CA THR A 61 -64.47 -1.38 18.56
C THR A 61 -63.51 -0.49 19.35
N ASN A 62 -62.36 -0.14 18.76
CA ASN A 62 -61.70 1.10 19.12
C ASN A 62 -61.02 1.70 17.90
N SER A 63 -61.58 2.82 17.44
CA SER A 63 -61.02 3.69 16.41
C SER A 63 -59.75 4.33 16.95
N GLY A 64 -58.60 3.74 16.63
CA GLY A 64 -57.31 4.40 16.65
C GLY A 64 -56.92 4.72 15.22
N VAL A 65 -57.00 5.98 14.83
CA VAL A 65 -56.37 6.47 13.60
C VAL A 65 -54.87 6.39 13.86
N THR A 66 -54.23 5.31 13.42
CA THR A 66 -52.78 5.25 13.29
C THR A 66 -52.45 5.94 11.98
N GLU A 67 -52.08 7.22 12.06
CA GLU A 67 -51.44 7.90 10.93
C GLU A 67 -50.12 7.18 10.65
N THR A 68 -50.11 6.37 9.59
CA THR A 68 -48.86 5.91 8.98
C THR A 68 -48.12 7.17 8.49
N PRO A 69 -46.86 7.41 8.89
CA PRO A 69 -46.13 8.55 8.36
C PRO A 69 -45.90 8.31 6.87
N THR A 70 -46.50 9.17 6.04
CA THR A 70 -46.24 9.22 4.61
C THR A 70 -44.78 9.60 4.41
N PRO A 71 -43.98 8.86 3.61
CA PRO A 71 -42.63 9.27 3.26
C PRO A 71 -42.69 10.65 2.62
N THR A 72 -42.03 11.64 3.21
CA THR A 72 -41.94 12.98 2.62
C THR A 72 -40.95 12.89 1.45
N GLU A 73 -41.40 13.21 0.25
CA GLU A 73 -40.58 13.14 -0.96
C GLU A 73 -39.51 14.25 -0.90
N GLN A 74 -38.23 13.86 -0.84
CA GLN A 74 -37.11 14.82 -0.85
C GLN A 74 -37.20 15.74 -2.06
N THR A 75 -36.98 17.03 -1.85
CA THR A 75 -36.91 18.05 -2.90
C THR A 75 -35.72 17.79 -3.84
N GLU A 76 -35.79 18.30 -5.08
CA GLU A 76 -34.66 18.20 -6.02
C GLU A 76 -33.39 18.90 -5.51
N GLU A 77 -33.54 19.90 -4.62
CA GLU A 77 -32.44 20.61 -3.98
C GLU A 77 -31.78 19.73 -2.91
N GLU A 78 -32.57 19.10 -2.02
CA GLU A 78 -32.05 18.16 -1.01
C GLU A 78 -31.34 16.96 -1.66
N LYS A 79 -31.88 16.41 -2.75
CA LYS A 79 -31.23 15.32 -3.50
C LYS A 79 -29.89 15.76 -4.08
N ARG A 80 -29.83 16.98 -4.62
CA ARG A 80 -28.59 17.55 -5.18
C ARG A 80 -27.55 17.79 -4.09
N GLU A 81 -27.95 18.24 -2.91
CA GLU A 81 -27.05 18.40 -1.77
C GLU A 81 -26.51 17.05 -1.29
N GLU A 82 -27.34 16.01 -1.18
CA GLU A 82 -26.90 14.66 -0.82
C GLU A 82 -25.90 14.07 -1.83
N GLU A 83 -26.17 14.23 -3.14
CA GLU A 83 -25.24 13.83 -4.20
C GLU A 83 -23.91 14.59 -4.13
N ALA A 84 -23.97 15.90 -3.84
CA ALA A 84 -22.80 16.75 -3.66
C ALA A 84 -21.96 16.32 -2.45
N GLU A 85 -22.59 15.99 -1.32
CA GLU A 85 -21.89 15.50 -0.12
C GLU A 85 -21.18 14.16 -0.36
N LYS A 86 -21.83 13.25 -1.09
CA LYS A 86 -21.22 11.96 -1.45
C LYS A 86 -20.02 12.15 -2.37
N LEU A 87 -20.13 13.02 -3.38
CA LEU A 87 -19.01 13.37 -4.25
C LEU A 87 -17.89 14.05 -3.46
N LEU A 88 -18.24 14.92 -2.52
CA LEU A 88 -17.28 15.61 -1.68
C LEU A 88 -16.46 14.66 -0.82
N GLY A 89 -17.08 13.64 -0.21
CA GLY A 89 -16.35 12.61 0.54
C GLY A 89 -15.30 11.88 -0.30
N GLN A 90 -15.56 11.67 -1.60
CA GLN A 90 -14.57 11.12 -2.53
C GLN A 90 -13.47 12.12 -2.90
N ALA A 91 -13.83 13.40 -3.11
CA ALA A 91 -12.86 14.46 -3.37
C ALA A 91 -11.93 14.70 -2.15
N ASP A 92 -12.48 14.65 -0.94
CA ASP A 92 -11.74 14.78 0.31
C ASP A 92 -10.73 13.63 0.45
N LEU A 93 -11.12 12.40 0.12
CA LEU A 93 -10.20 11.27 0.12
C LEU A 93 -9.03 11.48 -0.85
N TYR A 94 -9.29 11.95 -2.07
CA TYR A 94 -8.23 12.29 -3.02
C TYR A 94 -7.32 13.41 -2.49
N ALA A 95 -7.88 14.45 -1.88
CA ALA A 95 -7.12 15.53 -1.29
C ALA A 95 -6.28 15.08 -0.09
N MET A 96 -6.79 14.19 0.77
CA MET A 96 -6.04 13.57 1.88
C MET A 96 -4.85 12.76 1.34
N GLN A 97 -5.01 12.11 0.19
CA GLN A 97 -3.96 11.39 -0.53
C GLN A 97 -3.09 12.31 -1.41
N TYR A 98 -3.17 13.63 -1.23
CA TYR A 98 -2.42 14.64 -1.99
C TYR A 98 -2.74 14.70 -3.50
N ASP A 99 -3.78 14.02 -3.98
CA ASP A 99 -4.28 14.13 -5.35
C ASP A 99 -5.26 15.30 -5.50
N TYR A 100 -4.78 16.50 -5.19
CA TYR A 100 -5.59 17.72 -5.25
C TYR A 100 -6.11 17.99 -6.66
N ASP A 101 -5.36 17.64 -7.69
CA ASP A 101 -5.83 17.77 -9.08
C ASP A 101 -7.07 16.93 -9.33
N LYS A 102 -7.07 15.67 -8.92
CA LYS A 102 -8.24 14.80 -9.06
C LYS A 102 -9.40 15.24 -8.18
N ALA A 103 -9.15 15.71 -6.96
CA ALA A 103 -10.18 16.26 -6.08
C ALA A 103 -10.86 17.49 -6.71
N ILE A 104 -10.06 18.44 -7.22
CA ILE A 104 -10.53 19.65 -7.89
C ILE A 104 -11.31 19.31 -9.17
N SER A 105 -10.79 18.41 -10.00
CA SER A 105 -11.46 17.96 -11.22
C SER A 105 -12.79 17.26 -10.91
N LEU A 106 -12.86 16.45 -9.86
CA LEU A 106 -14.10 15.77 -9.45
C LEU A 106 -15.17 16.79 -9.04
N VAL A 107 -14.81 17.79 -8.22
CA VAL A 107 -15.74 18.85 -7.79
C VAL A 107 -16.21 19.70 -8.97
N LYS A 108 -15.31 20.11 -9.86
CA LYS A 108 -15.65 20.91 -11.06
C LYS A 108 -16.50 20.13 -12.07
N GLY A 109 -16.50 18.80 -12.00
CA GLY A 109 -17.33 17.93 -12.83
C GLY A 109 -18.78 17.81 -12.35
N PHE A 110 -19.14 18.31 -11.17
CA PHE A 110 -20.51 18.28 -10.66
C PHE A 110 -21.37 19.37 -11.32
N ASP A 111 -22.59 19.00 -11.72
CA ASP A 111 -23.50 19.91 -12.44
C ASP A 111 -23.90 21.10 -11.56
N ASN A 112 -23.69 22.31 -12.09
CA ASN A 112 -23.92 23.57 -11.38
C ASN A 112 -23.22 23.63 -10.01
N TYR A 113 -22.03 23.02 -9.86
CA TYR A 113 -21.28 23.03 -8.59
C TYR A 113 -21.09 24.43 -7.99
N THR A 114 -21.05 25.47 -8.84
CA THR A 114 -20.94 26.89 -8.42
C THR A 114 -22.14 27.39 -7.60
N GLN A 115 -23.27 26.70 -7.66
CA GLN A 115 -24.47 27.00 -6.89
C GLN A 115 -24.53 26.20 -5.57
N VAL A 116 -23.65 25.22 -5.41
CA VAL A 116 -23.62 24.34 -4.23
C VAL A 116 -22.49 24.79 -3.32
N LYS A 117 -22.84 25.53 -2.26
CA LYS A 117 -21.86 26.22 -1.40
C LYS A 117 -20.78 25.29 -0.83
N VAL A 118 -21.17 24.08 -0.40
CA VAL A 118 -20.23 23.11 0.18
C VAL A 118 -19.13 22.70 -0.81
N LEU A 119 -19.48 22.57 -2.11
CA LEU A 119 -18.52 22.25 -3.17
C LEU A 119 -17.59 23.43 -3.48
N THR A 120 -18.12 24.66 -3.53
CA THR A 120 -17.30 25.84 -3.78
C THR A 120 -16.31 26.14 -2.65
N ASP A 121 -16.72 25.92 -1.40
CA ASP A 121 -15.85 26.10 -0.24
C ASP A 121 -14.73 25.05 -0.23
N ALA A 122 -15.06 23.78 -0.48
CA ALA A 122 -14.08 22.71 -0.57
C ALA A 122 -13.06 22.96 -1.70
N LEU A 123 -13.53 23.39 -2.87
CA LEU A 123 -12.67 23.71 -4.01
C LEU A 123 -11.62 24.78 -3.67
N ALA A 124 -12.04 25.86 -3.00
CA ALA A 124 -11.12 26.91 -2.57
C ALA A 124 -10.07 26.37 -1.58
N GLY A 125 -10.47 25.52 -0.64
CA GLY A 125 -9.56 24.88 0.31
C GLY A 125 -8.55 23.93 -0.35
N TYR A 126 -8.97 23.18 -1.39
CA TYR A 126 -8.06 22.34 -2.17
C TYR A 126 -7.04 23.17 -2.94
N GLU A 127 -7.48 24.24 -3.62
CA GLU A 127 -6.58 25.13 -4.37
C GLU A 127 -5.57 25.83 -3.44
N GLU A 128 -6.02 26.28 -2.26
CA GLU A 128 -5.15 26.86 -1.24
C GLU A 128 -4.10 25.85 -0.76
N LYS A 129 -4.50 24.66 -0.30
CA LYS A 129 -3.56 23.62 0.16
C LYS A 129 -2.60 23.20 -0.94
N LYS A 130 -3.09 22.98 -2.16
CA LYS A 130 -2.26 22.62 -3.32
C LYS A 130 -1.15 23.65 -3.56
N SER A 131 -1.46 24.94 -3.39
CA SER A 131 -0.47 26.02 -3.57
C SER A 131 0.67 26.02 -2.54
N THR A 132 0.51 25.30 -1.42
CA THR A 132 1.55 25.20 -0.37
C THR A 132 2.52 24.03 -0.55
N LEU A 133 2.23 23.12 -1.48
CA LEU A 133 3.03 21.91 -1.68
C LEU A 133 4.40 22.24 -2.28
N LYS A 134 5.41 21.50 -1.85
CA LYS A 134 6.77 21.55 -2.38
C LYS A 134 7.09 20.21 -3.05
N ARG A 135 7.82 20.27 -4.18
CA ARG A 135 8.38 19.07 -4.82
C ARG A 135 9.27 18.33 -3.83
N PHE A 136 9.02 17.05 -3.64
CA PHE A 136 9.63 16.15 -2.66
C PHE A 136 9.44 16.52 -1.18
N GLY A 137 8.54 17.47 -0.87
CA GLY A 137 8.27 17.91 0.49
C GLY A 137 9.54 18.38 1.21
N ALA A 138 9.91 17.65 2.27
CA ALA A 138 11.07 17.94 3.11
C ALA A 138 12.43 17.65 2.44
N TYR A 139 12.46 16.94 1.31
CA TYR A 139 13.70 16.65 0.59
C TYR A 139 14.01 17.72 -0.48
N ASP A 140 15.28 17.76 -0.87
CA ASP A 140 15.79 18.65 -1.92
C ASP A 140 15.90 17.93 -3.28
N SER A 141 16.03 16.60 -3.28
CA SER A 141 16.07 15.78 -4.49
C SER A 141 15.47 14.39 -4.29
N ALA A 142 15.17 13.72 -5.41
CA ALA A 142 14.73 12.33 -5.42
C ALA A 142 15.78 11.37 -4.83
N GLU A 143 17.06 11.72 -4.84
CA GLU A 143 18.16 10.86 -4.37
C GLU A 143 18.11 10.61 -2.85
N GLN A 144 17.37 11.44 -2.11
CA GLN A 144 17.14 11.28 -0.67
C GLN A 144 15.98 10.34 -0.35
N ILE A 145 15.21 9.92 -1.36
CA ILE A 145 14.04 9.05 -1.17
C ILE A 145 14.52 7.67 -0.76
N ASN A 146 14.08 7.24 0.42
CA ASN A 146 14.34 5.90 0.89
C ASN A 146 13.51 4.89 0.08
N HIS A 147 14.10 3.75 -0.24
CA HIS A 147 13.37 2.53 -0.59
C HIS A 147 13.70 1.50 0.48
N ILE A 148 12.73 1.12 1.30
CA ILE A 148 12.88 0.07 2.31
C ILE A 148 12.21 -1.22 1.83
N PHE A 149 12.70 -2.37 2.28
CA PHE A 149 12.07 -3.63 1.93
C PHE A 149 12.02 -4.63 3.06
N PHE A 150 11.02 -5.50 2.98
CA PHE A 150 10.76 -6.60 3.88
C PHE A 150 10.74 -7.91 3.07
N HIS A 151 10.92 -9.04 3.75
CA HIS A 151 10.44 -10.32 3.21
C HIS A 151 9.01 -10.55 3.71
N ILE A 152 8.41 -11.69 3.37
CA ILE A 152 7.18 -12.14 4.04
C ILE A 152 7.37 -12.18 5.56
N LEU A 153 6.34 -11.75 6.29
CA LEU A 153 6.45 -11.50 7.72
C LEU A 153 6.22 -12.76 8.55
N VAL A 154 6.91 -12.84 9.69
CA VAL A 154 6.61 -13.81 10.75
C VAL A 154 5.34 -13.37 11.47
N ALA A 155 4.25 -14.11 11.29
CA ALA A 155 2.97 -13.85 11.93
C ALA A 155 2.85 -14.53 13.30
N ASP A 156 3.45 -15.70 13.46
CA ASP A 156 3.50 -16.45 14.73
C ASP A 156 4.94 -16.73 15.13
N THR A 157 5.46 -15.90 16.03
CA THR A 157 6.83 -16.00 16.55
C THR A 157 7.07 -17.29 17.31
N SER A 158 6.04 -17.89 17.93
CA SER A 158 6.19 -19.14 18.68
C SER A 158 6.49 -20.35 17.80
N LYS A 159 6.12 -20.27 16.51
CA LYS A 159 6.42 -21.29 15.49
C LYS A 159 7.69 -20.98 14.72
N ALA A 160 7.92 -19.71 14.37
CA ALA A 160 9.13 -19.33 13.63
C ALA A 160 10.40 -19.41 14.51
N PHE A 161 10.25 -19.23 15.82
CA PHE A 161 11.33 -19.17 16.80
C PHE A 161 11.22 -20.31 17.84
N ASP A 162 10.99 -21.53 17.36
CA ASP A 162 10.75 -22.73 18.16
C ASP A 162 12.02 -23.55 18.50
N GLY A 163 13.19 -23.09 18.06
CA GLY A 163 14.48 -23.75 18.25
C GLY A 163 14.85 -24.78 17.19
N ASP A 164 14.07 -24.91 16.11
CA ASP A 164 14.41 -25.78 14.99
C ASP A 164 15.61 -25.28 14.16
N TYR A 165 15.93 -26.01 13.08
CA TYR A 165 17.06 -25.65 12.23
C TYR A 165 16.81 -24.43 11.33
N LYS A 166 15.56 -24.00 11.13
CA LYS A 166 15.16 -22.84 10.31
C LYS A 166 15.13 -21.55 11.11
N GLN A 167 14.91 -21.61 12.43
CA GLN A 167 14.89 -20.45 13.33
C GLN A 167 16.02 -19.46 13.05
N LYS A 168 17.26 -19.95 12.86
CA LYS A 168 18.41 -19.06 12.59
C LYS A 168 18.20 -18.24 11.30
N GLY A 169 17.71 -18.88 10.24
CA GLY A 169 17.40 -18.19 8.99
C GLY A 169 16.29 -17.15 9.16
N TYR A 170 15.22 -17.50 9.89
CA TYR A 170 14.13 -16.57 10.15
C TYR A 170 14.55 -15.39 11.01
N ASN A 171 15.37 -15.62 12.05
CA ASN A 171 15.88 -14.53 12.88
C ASN A 171 16.81 -13.58 12.11
N TYR A 172 17.49 -14.05 11.06
CA TYR A 172 18.33 -13.21 10.20
C TYR A 172 17.52 -12.36 9.23
N TYR A 173 16.65 -13.01 8.44
CA TYR A 173 16.12 -12.40 7.22
C TYR A 173 14.67 -11.94 7.31
N MET A 174 13.94 -12.35 8.35
CA MET A 174 12.52 -12.04 8.48
C MET A 174 12.28 -10.96 9.53
N THR A 175 11.14 -10.31 9.37
CA THR A 175 10.58 -9.31 10.28
C THR A 175 9.24 -9.80 10.79
N THR A 176 8.94 -9.54 12.05
CA THR A 176 7.66 -9.96 12.64
C THR A 176 6.56 -8.97 12.27
N VAL A 177 5.30 -9.41 12.34
CA VAL A 177 4.15 -8.53 12.18
C VAL A 177 4.18 -7.38 13.20
N SER A 178 4.62 -7.63 14.44
CA SER A 178 4.75 -6.59 15.47
C SER A 178 5.78 -5.53 15.08
N GLU A 179 6.93 -5.94 14.58
CA GLU A 179 8.00 -5.03 14.13
C GLU A 179 7.57 -4.20 12.93
N PHE A 180 6.94 -4.84 11.95
CA PHE A 180 6.43 -4.13 10.77
C PHE A 180 5.45 -3.02 11.15
N ASN A 181 4.49 -3.31 12.03
CA ASN A 181 3.53 -2.32 12.50
C ASN A 181 4.21 -1.18 13.27
N ALA A 182 5.14 -1.50 14.18
CA ALA A 182 5.91 -0.48 14.90
C ALA A 182 6.74 0.41 13.96
N MET A 183 7.30 -0.17 12.88
CA MET A 183 7.99 0.59 11.84
C MET A 183 7.03 1.50 11.06
N LEU A 184 5.85 1.01 10.65
CA LEU A 184 4.85 1.85 9.97
C LEU A 184 4.40 3.04 10.81
N GLU A 185 4.13 2.82 12.10
CA GLU A 185 3.77 3.89 13.04
C GLU A 185 4.88 4.95 13.12
N GLN A 186 6.14 4.52 13.33
CA GLN A 186 7.26 5.45 13.40
C GLN A 186 7.51 6.20 12.09
N LEU A 187 7.32 5.55 10.93
CA LEU A 187 7.41 6.22 9.64
C LEU A 187 6.33 7.31 9.52
N TYR A 188 5.08 6.98 9.88
CA TYR A 188 3.98 7.93 9.82
C TYR A 188 4.18 9.12 10.77
N ASP A 189 4.56 8.87 12.02
CA ASP A 189 4.84 9.91 13.02
C ASP A 189 5.98 10.85 12.60
N GLN A 190 6.95 10.31 11.86
CA GLN A 190 8.05 11.08 11.31
C GLN A 190 7.71 11.78 10.00
N GLY A 191 6.47 11.71 9.52
CA GLY A 191 5.99 12.40 8.34
C GLY A 191 6.31 11.72 7.01
N TYR A 192 6.63 10.42 7.01
CA TYR A 192 6.81 9.69 5.76
C TYR A 192 5.49 9.48 5.02
N VAL A 193 5.56 9.44 3.69
CA VAL A 193 4.45 9.22 2.78
C VAL A 193 4.87 8.18 1.75
N LEU A 194 4.12 7.10 1.65
CA LEU A 194 4.31 6.05 0.66
C LEU A 194 4.00 6.57 -0.74
N VAL A 195 4.96 6.38 -1.66
CA VAL A 195 4.88 6.71 -3.08
C VAL A 195 5.22 5.50 -3.93
N LYS A 196 4.79 5.48 -5.19
CA LYS A 196 5.23 4.47 -6.16
C LYS A 196 6.66 4.75 -6.62
N ILE A 197 7.39 3.72 -7.05
CA ILE A 197 8.70 3.95 -7.69
C ILE A 197 8.56 4.77 -8.98
N HIS A 198 7.42 4.62 -9.66
CA HIS A 198 7.06 5.41 -10.85
C HIS A 198 6.75 6.87 -10.53
N ASP A 199 6.38 7.22 -9.29
CA ASP A 199 6.24 8.62 -8.89
C ASP A 199 7.62 9.25 -8.64
N VAL A 200 8.61 8.45 -8.23
CA VAL A 200 9.98 8.90 -7.95
C VAL A 200 10.71 9.31 -9.23
N ALA A 201 10.56 8.52 -10.29
CA ALA A 201 11.10 8.81 -11.61
C ALA A 201 10.23 8.12 -12.67
N HIS A 202 10.04 8.74 -13.82
CA HIS A 202 9.21 8.20 -14.90
C HIS A 202 9.72 8.61 -16.27
N LYS A 203 9.25 7.91 -17.30
CA LYS A 203 9.51 8.26 -18.70
C LYS A 203 8.70 9.49 -19.11
N VAL A 204 9.37 10.45 -19.71
CA VAL A 204 8.77 11.58 -20.42
C VAL A 204 9.09 11.51 -21.90
N LYS A 205 8.22 12.10 -22.71
CA LYS A 205 8.41 12.25 -24.15
C LYS A 205 8.70 13.71 -24.46
N ASP A 206 9.77 13.95 -25.20
CA ASP A 206 10.01 15.27 -25.78
C ASP A 206 9.10 15.54 -26.99
N ALA A 207 9.21 16.75 -27.56
CA ALA A 207 8.41 17.18 -28.70
C ALA A 207 8.65 16.33 -29.98
N ASP A 208 9.82 15.68 -30.08
CA ASP A 208 10.18 14.81 -31.20
C ASP A 208 9.77 13.35 -30.96
N GLY A 209 9.18 13.05 -29.79
CA GLY A 209 8.71 11.74 -29.39
C GLY A 209 9.80 10.82 -28.82
N LYS A 210 11.00 11.34 -28.55
CA LYS A 210 12.06 10.59 -27.88
C LYS A 210 11.71 10.44 -26.40
N GLU A 211 11.78 9.21 -25.90
CA GLU A 211 11.57 8.91 -24.48
C GLU A 211 12.88 9.09 -23.70
N SER A 212 12.79 9.71 -22.53
CA SER A 212 13.84 9.73 -21.52
C SER A 212 13.26 9.66 -20.11
N PHE A 213 14.00 9.13 -19.14
CA PHE A 213 13.61 9.25 -17.74
C PHE A 213 13.99 10.60 -17.16
N GLU A 214 13.13 11.11 -16.28
CA GLU A 214 13.40 12.23 -15.41
C GLU A 214 12.96 11.93 -13.98
N ALA A 215 13.49 12.71 -13.02
CA ALA A 215 12.97 12.69 -11.66
C ALA A 215 11.51 13.17 -11.66
N GLY A 216 10.65 12.46 -10.96
CA GLY A 216 9.24 12.82 -10.85
C GLY A 216 8.99 14.09 -10.04
N ASP A 217 7.73 14.46 -9.91
CA ASP A 217 7.26 15.72 -9.34
C ASP A 217 6.35 15.50 -8.13
N ILE A 218 6.70 14.54 -7.26
CA ILE A 218 5.94 14.26 -6.03
C ILE A 218 5.72 15.56 -5.24
N MET A 219 4.47 16.03 -5.16
CA MET A 219 4.11 17.28 -4.48
C MET A 219 3.56 16.97 -3.09
N LEU A 220 4.29 17.38 -2.05
CA LEU A 220 3.95 17.09 -0.66
C LEU A 220 4.05 18.35 0.20
N PRO A 221 3.38 18.38 1.38
CA PRO A 221 3.64 19.39 2.38
C PRO A 221 5.14 19.49 2.72
N PRO A 222 5.68 20.69 3.06
CA PRO A 222 7.12 20.88 3.27
C PRO A 222 7.76 20.03 4.37
N ASP A 223 6.96 19.47 5.28
CA ASP A 223 7.37 18.62 6.40
C ASP A 223 7.24 17.11 6.10
N LYS A 224 6.59 16.73 5.00
CA LYS A 224 6.38 15.32 4.61
C LYS A 224 7.53 14.79 3.75
N LYS A 225 7.83 13.50 3.87
CA LYS A 225 8.98 12.81 3.25
C LYS A 225 8.52 11.63 2.38
N PRO A 226 8.75 11.63 1.06
CA PRO A 226 8.38 10.47 0.23
C PRO A 226 9.23 9.23 0.55
N LEU A 227 8.63 8.05 0.47
CA LEU A 227 9.22 6.73 0.76
C LEU A 227 8.66 5.67 -0.21
N VAL A 228 9.52 4.77 -0.68
CA VAL A 228 9.11 3.55 -1.39
C VAL A 228 9.22 2.34 -0.46
N ILE A 229 8.23 1.44 -0.50
CA ILE A 229 8.24 0.17 0.22
C ILE A 229 8.12 -0.97 -0.79
N SER A 230 8.89 -2.05 -0.60
CA SER A 230 8.69 -3.30 -1.33
C SER A 230 8.72 -4.52 -0.41
N GLN A 231 8.14 -5.62 -0.88
CA GLN A 231 8.24 -6.92 -0.25
C GLN A 231 8.76 -7.96 -1.22
N ASP A 232 9.76 -8.71 -0.76
CA ASP A 232 10.39 -9.78 -1.54
C ASP A 232 9.78 -11.14 -1.19
N ASP A 233 9.88 -12.08 -2.15
CA ASP A 233 9.46 -13.48 -1.98
C ASP A 233 7.98 -13.69 -1.59
N VAL A 234 7.08 -12.92 -2.22
CA VAL A 234 5.61 -13.02 -2.03
C VAL A 234 5.04 -14.24 -2.79
N ASN A 235 5.78 -15.34 -2.71
CA ASN A 235 5.51 -16.63 -3.30
C ASN A 235 5.01 -17.63 -2.23
N TYR A 236 5.26 -17.34 -0.94
CA TYR A 236 4.89 -18.20 0.20
C TYR A 236 5.37 -19.64 0.03
N TYR A 237 6.68 -19.81 0.13
CA TYR A 237 7.37 -21.05 -0.18
C TYR A 237 6.87 -22.23 0.69
N GLU A 238 6.76 -23.41 0.09
CA GLU A 238 6.19 -24.60 0.75
C GLU A 238 6.99 -24.99 2.00
N TYR A 239 8.31 -24.77 1.98
CA TYR A 239 9.18 -25.07 3.12
C TYR A 239 8.85 -24.26 4.38
N MET A 240 8.11 -23.15 4.28
CA MET A 240 7.68 -22.33 5.42
C MET A 240 6.36 -22.80 6.04
N THR A 241 5.74 -23.83 5.46
CA THR A 241 4.46 -24.36 5.96
C THR A 241 4.63 -24.88 7.38
N GLY A 242 3.85 -24.32 8.30
CA GLY A 242 3.90 -24.67 9.72
C GLY A 242 4.81 -23.78 10.57
N ASP A 243 5.63 -22.92 9.97
CA ASP A 243 6.65 -22.13 10.68
C ASP A 243 6.16 -20.72 11.04
N GLY A 244 4.84 -20.49 11.10
CA GLY A 244 4.28 -19.21 11.54
C GLY A 244 4.15 -18.12 10.47
N PHE A 245 4.08 -18.50 9.19
CA PHE A 245 3.90 -17.58 8.06
C PHE A 245 2.49 -17.71 7.44
N ALA A 246 2.04 -16.65 6.78
CA ALA A 246 0.92 -16.73 5.85
C ALA A 246 1.21 -17.76 4.73
N ARG A 247 0.15 -18.38 4.20
CA ARG A 247 0.23 -19.38 3.12
C ARG A 247 0.10 -18.77 1.73
N ARG A 248 -0.73 -17.73 1.57
CA ARG A 248 -0.99 -17.07 0.29
C ARG A 248 -1.79 -15.78 0.47
N ILE A 249 -1.80 -14.97 -0.60
CA ILE A 249 -2.74 -13.85 -0.74
C ILE A 249 -4.08 -14.37 -1.25
N VAL A 250 -5.16 -13.84 -0.68
CA VAL A 250 -6.54 -14.10 -1.07
C VAL A 250 -7.31 -12.78 -1.13
N LEU A 251 -8.53 -12.81 -1.67
CA LEU A 251 -9.46 -11.69 -1.59
C LEU A 251 -10.49 -12.00 -0.50
N ASP A 252 -10.75 -11.04 0.38
CA ASP A 252 -11.86 -11.14 1.33
C ASP A 252 -13.24 -11.00 0.64
N LYS A 253 -14.31 -11.06 1.43
CA LYS A 253 -15.69 -10.92 0.94
C LYS A 253 -15.98 -9.57 0.24
N ASP A 254 -15.19 -8.55 0.52
CA ASP A 254 -15.32 -7.19 0.01
C ASP A 254 -14.30 -6.92 -1.13
N ASN A 255 -13.63 -7.97 -1.63
CA ASN A 255 -12.55 -7.91 -2.61
C ASN A 255 -11.31 -7.10 -2.15
N ASN A 256 -11.03 -7.02 -0.85
CA ASN A 256 -9.74 -6.51 -0.40
C ASN A 256 -8.69 -7.63 -0.38
N PRO A 257 -7.45 -7.35 -0.82
CA PRO A 257 -6.37 -8.31 -0.70
C PRO A 257 -6.02 -8.49 0.78
N THR A 258 -5.97 -9.75 1.21
CA THR A 258 -5.62 -10.18 2.55
C THR A 258 -4.80 -11.46 2.46
N THR A 259 -4.41 -12.04 3.58
CA THR A 259 -3.71 -13.32 3.61
C THR A 259 -4.50 -14.38 4.33
N GLU A 260 -4.17 -15.63 4.03
CA GLU A 260 -4.66 -16.77 4.78
C GLU A 260 -3.52 -17.51 5.46
N MET A 261 -3.80 -18.09 6.62
CA MET A 261 -2.86 -18.88 7.41
C MET A 261 -3.54 -20.17 7.86
N VAL A 262 -2.77 -21.27 7.91
CA VAL A 262 -3.24 -22.55 8.44
C VAL A 262 -3.00 -22.58 9.95
N MET A 263 -4.07 -22.82 10.71
CA MET A 263 -4.04 -22.87 12.18
C MET A 263 -3.66 -24.26 12.69
N ASP A 264 -3.39 -24.39 14.00
CA ASP A 264 -2.94 -25.65 14.62
C ASP A 264 -3.94 -26.80 14.48
N ASP A 265 -5.23 -26.49 14.45
CA ASP A 265 -6.31 -27.46 14.25
C ASP A 265 -6.53 -27.83 12.77
N GLY A 266 -5.71 -27.28 11.86
CA GLY A 266 -5.81 -27.46 10.42
C GLY A 266 -6.85 -26.57 9.74
N SER A 267 -7.56 -25.72 10.49
CA SER A 267 -8.47 -24.72 9.91
C SER A 267 -7.70 -23.63 9.17
N VAL A 268 -8.39 -22.93 8.26
CA VAL A 268 -7.83 -21.80 7.52
C VAL A 268 -8.40 -20.52 8.11
N SER A 269 -7.53 -19.63 8.56
CA SER A 269 -7.88 -18.29 9.01
C SER A 269 -7.52 -17.26 7.94
N ILE A 270 -8.34 -16.23 7.79
CA ILE A 270 -8.14 -15.10 6.87
C ILE A 270 -7.87 -13.86 7.73
N GLY A 271 -6.80 -13.12 7.46
CA GLY A 271 -6.48 -11.95 8.27
C GLY A 271 -5.13 -11.31 8.00
N ASP A 272 -4.66 -10.56 9.01
CA ASP A 272 -3.51 -9.66 8.93
C ASP A 272 -2.18 -10.40 9.17
N TYR A 273 -1.91 -11.46 8.42
CA TYR A 273 -0.76 -12.35 8.64
C TYR A 273 0.48 -11.99 7.82
N ASP A 274 0.45 -10.89 7.05
CA ASP A 274 1.58 -10.41 6.25
C ASP A 274 1.41 -8.93 5.87
N MET A 275 2.41 -8.34 5.20
CA MET A 275 2.47 -6.92 4.86
C MET A 275 1.24 -6.39 4.10
N VAL A 276 0.68 -7.18 3.17
CA VAL A 276 -0.42 -6.74 2.29
C VAL A 276 -1.66 -6.27 3.07
N PRO A 277 -2.31 -7.11 3.89
CA PRO A 277 -3.46 -6.68 4.68
C PRO A 277 -3.12 -5.59 5.70
N LEU A 278 -1.94 -5.65 6.32
CA LEU A 278 -1.49 -4.66 7.30
C LEU A 278 -1.37 -3.26 6.66
N LEU A 279 -0.77 -3.17 5.48
CA LEU A 279 -0.63 -1.90 4.76
C LEU A 279 -1.97 -1.41 4.18
N GLU A 280 -2.85 -2.30 3.71
CA GLU A 280 -4.22 -1.93 3.30
C GLU A 280 -4.97 -1.26 4.46
N LYS A 281 -4.91 -1.87 5.65
CA LYS A 281 -5.55 -1.36 6.86
C LYS A 281 -4.92 -0.03 7.30
N PHE A 282 -3.60 0.05 7.36
CA PHE A 282 -2.89 1.26 7.77
C PHE A 282 -3.23 2.46 6.87
N VAL A 283 -3.23 2.29 5.55
CA VAL A 283 -3.60 3.37 4.61
C VAL A 283 -5.09 3.72 4.68
N LYS A 284 -5.96 2.76 5.01
CA LYS A 284 -7.39 3.03 5.21
C LYS A 284 -7.63 3.89 6.45
N GLU A 285 -6.84 3.69 7.51
CA GLU A 285 -6.89 4.46 8.75
C GLU A 285 -6.13 5.80 8.63
N HIS A 286 -5.07 5.83 7.82
CA HIS A 286 -4.22 6.98 7.54
C HIS A 286 -4.12 7.26 6.03
N PRO A 287 -5.17 7.81 5.39
CA PRO A 287 -5.13 8.11 3.96
C PRO A 287 -3.98 9.04 3.55
N ASP A 288 -3.53 9.93 4.44
CA ASP A 288 -2.40 10.84 4.21
C ASP A 288 -1.02 10.16 4.30
N PHE A 289 -0.96 8.87 4.62
CA PHE A 289 0.26 8.07 4.46
C PHE A 289 0.49 7.66 2.99
N SER A 290 -0.50 7.80 2.10
CA SER A 290 -0.46 7.24 0.75
C SER A 290 -0.62 8.33 -0.32
N TYR A 291 0.45 8.58 -1.07
CA TYR A 291 0.42 9.53 -2.19
C TYR A 291 -0.39 8.96 -3.35
N LYS A 292 -1.50 9.61 -3.69
CA LYS A 292 -2.42 9.24 -4.79
C LYS A 292 -2.87 7.78 -4.72
N GLY A 293 -3.00 7.23 -3.51
CA GLY A 293 -3.39 5.84 -3.29
C GLY A 293 -2.28 4.81 -3.54
N ALA A 294 -1.01 5.22 -3.57
CA ALA A 294 0.14 4.32 -3.68
C ALA A 294 0.14 3.22 -2.60
N LYS A 295 0.50 2.01 -3.01
CA LYS A 295 0.83 0.87 -2.15
C LYS A 295 2.28 0.44 -2.40
N ALA A 296 2.71 -0.64 -1.77
CA ALA A 296 4.05 -1.17 -1.94
C ALA A 296 4.22 -1.97 -3.24
N ILE A 297 5.47 -2.31 -3.55
CA ILE A 297 5.85 -3.20 -4.67
C ILE A 297 5.95 -4.64 -4.14
N LEU A 298 5.34 -5.61 -4.82
CA LEU A 298 5.50 -7.04 -4.51
C LEU A 298 6.44 -7.70 -5.53
N ALA A 299 7.58 -8.19 -5.06
CA ALA A 299 8.56 -8.89 -5.88
C ALA A 299 8.26 -10.38 -5.90
N LEU A 300 8.12 -10.94 -7.10
CA LEU A 300 7.80 -12.35 -7.30
C LEU A 300 8.96 -13.09 -7.93
N THR A 301 9.34 -14.22 -7.33
CA THR A 301 10.15 -15.22 -8.02
C THR A 301 9.27 -16.14 -8.87
N GLY A 302 9.89 -17.06 -9.62
CA GLY A 302 9.17 -18.18 -10.24
C GLY A 302 9.22 -19.47 -9.43
N TYR A 303 9.98 -19.49 -8.33
CA TYR A 303 10.06 -20.61 -7.43
C TYR A 303 8.74 -20.74 -6.65
N ASP A 304 8.20 -21.95 -6.58
CA ASP A 304 6.97 -22.25 -5.81
C ASP A 304 5.71 -21.47 -6.22
N GLY A 305 5.70 -20.93 -7.44
CA GLY A 305 4.52 -20.35 -8.06
C GLY A 305 4.43 -18.85 -7.84
N SER A 306 3.25 -18.30 -7.56
CA SER A 306 3.05 -16.86 -7.39
C SER A 306 1.94 -16.58 -6.39
N LEU A 307 2.15 -15.62 -5.47
CA LEU A 307 1.20 -15.26 -4.41
C LEU A 307 0.74 -16.45 -3.53
N GLY A 308 1.51 -17.55 -3.50
CA GLY A 308 1.23 -18.77 -2.75
C GLY A 308 0.41 -19.83 -3.50
N TYR A 309 0.16 -19.63 -4.80
CA TYR A 309 -0.50 -20.58 -5.69
C TYR A 309 0.51 -21.29 -6.60
N ARG A 310 0.30 -22.58 -6.91
CA ARG A 310 1.27 -23.45 -7.59
C ARG A 310 1.20 -23.28 -9.11
N THR A 311 1.42 -22.05 -9.56
CA THR A 311 1.39 -21.62 -10.97
C THR A 311 2.63 -22.01 -11.77
N ASN A 312 3.60 -22.67 -11.13
CA ASN A 312 4.85 -23.15 -11.71
C ASN A 312 4.84 -24.66 -12.02
N ASP A 313 3.82 -25.42 -11.57
CA ASP A 313 3.73 -26.87 -11.79
C ASP A 313 2.52 -27.27 -12.65
N PRO A 314 2.72 -27.51 -13.96
CA PRO A 314 1.66 -27.97 -14.86
C PRO A 314 1.04 -29.33 -14.50
N LYS A 315 1.64 -30.09 -13.58
CA LYS A 315 1.08 -31.36 -13.09
C LYS A 315 0.17 -31.18 -11.88
N SER A 316 0.16 -30.01 -11.25
CA SER A 316 -0.76 -29.71 -10.15
C SER A 316 -2.21 -29.82 -10.64
N ALA A 317 -3.06 -30.47 -9.86
CA ALA A 317 -4.49 -30.57 -10.17
C ALA A 317 -5.19 -29.20 -10.22
N THR A 318 -4.67 -28.22 -9.47
CA THR A 318 -5.19 -26.85 -9.41
C THR A 318 -4.50 -25.90 -10.37
N TYR A 319 -3.53 -26.35 -11.19
CA TYR A 319 -2.64 -25.48 -11.97
C TYR A 319 -3.38 -24.38 -12.75
N LYS A 320 -4.47 -24.72 -13.44
CA LYS A 320 -5.24 -23.74 -14.23
C LYS A 320 -6.08 -22.80 -13.36
N GLU A 321 -6.66 -23.31 -12.29
CA GLU A 321 -7.44 -22.52 -11.34
C GLU A 321 -6.54 -21.54 -10.57
N ASP A 322 -5.36 -21.98 -10.17
CA ASP A 322 -4.31 -21.18 -9.54
C ASP A 322 -3.91 -20.01 -10.44
N GLN A 323 -3.67 -20.26 -11.75
CA GLN A 323 -3.34 -19.20 -12.71
C GLN A 323 -4.45 -18.14 -12.83
N GLU A 324 -5.71 -18.56 -12.92
CA GLU A 324 -6.84 -17.62 -13.03
C GLU A 324 -7.10 -16.86 -11.71
N THR A 325 -6.89 -17.52 -10.57
CA THR A 325 -6.98 -16.91 -9.24
C THR A 325 -5.94 -15.82 -9.06
N VAL A 326 -4.67 -16.11 -9.40
CA VAL A 326 -3.58 -15.12 -9.34
C VAL A 326 -3.89 -13.92 -10.23
N LYS A 327 -4.36 -14.13 -11.48
CA LYS A 327 -4.75 -13.01 -12.36
C LYS A 327 -5.85 -12.13 -11.75
N LYS A 328 -6.87 -12.75 -11.12
CA LYS A 328 -7.94 -12.01 -10.45
C LYS A 328 -7.40 -11.17 -9.28
N ILE A 329 -6.56 -11.76 -8.43
CA ILE A 329 -5.93 -11.07 -7.30
C ILE A 329 -5.09 -9.90 -7.81
N VAL A 330 -4.20 -10.14 -8.77
CA VAL A 330 -3.29 -9.11 -9.32
C VAL A 330 -4.07 -7.95 -9.93
N LYS A 331 -5.16 -8.23 -10.66
CA LYS A 331 -6.02 -7.17 -11.20
C LYS A 331 -6.53 -6.25 -10.09
N VAL A 332 -7.11 -6.82 -9.03
CA VAL A 332 -7.64 -6.07 -7.88
C VAL A 332 -6.54 -5.28 -7.18
N MET A 333 -5.37 -5.90 -6.97
CA MET A 333 -4.24 -5.24 -6.32
C MET A 333 -3.71 -4.05 -7.15
N LYS A 334 -3.57 -4.21 -8.47
CA LYS A 334 -3.17 -3.11 -9.37
C LYS A 334 -4.19 -1.97 -9.36
N GLU A 335 -5.49 -2.27 -9.37
CA GLU A 335 -6.57 -1.28 -9.24
C GLU A 335 -6.49 -0.51 -7.92
N LYS A 336 -6.02 -1.17 -6.84
CA LYS A 336 -5.80 -0.57 -5.52
C LYS A 336 -4.46 0.15 -5.35
N GLY A 337 -3.62 0.18 -6.38
CA GLY A 337 -2.34 0.91 -6.38
C GLY A 337 -1.11 0.08 -6.03
N TRP A 338 -1.21 -1.24 -5.93
CA TRP A 338 -0.05 -2.14 -5.78
C TRP A 338 0.74 -2.26 -7.07
N GLU A 339 2.05 -2.35 -6.92
CA GLU A 339 3.00 -2.58 -8.00
C GLU A 339 3.60 -3.98 -7.89
N PHE A 340 4.07 -4.52 -9.02
CA PHE A 340 4.69 -5.85 -9.05
C PHE A 340 6.05 -5.75 -9.71
N ALA A 341 6.97 -6.59 -9.26
CA ALA A 341 8.33 -6.65 -9.76
C ALA A 341 8.77 -8.08 -10.03
N SER A 342 9.71 -8.23 -10.96
CA SER A 342 10.48 -9.46 -11.07
C SER A 342 11.49 -9.55 -9.94
N HIS A 343 11.55 -10.70 -9.30
CA HIS A 343 12.64 -11.08 -8.42
C HIS A 343 13.47 -12.23 -9.01
N SER A 344 13.61 -12.26 -10.34
CA SER A 344 14.14 -13.38 -11.15
C SER A 344 13.29 -14.65 -11.06
N TYR A 345 13.50 -15.65 -11.93
CA TYR A 345 12.82 -16.94 -11.77
C TYR A 345 13.42 -17.74 -10.63
N GLY A 346 14.74 -17.96 -10.68
CA GLY A 346 15.45 -18.93 -9.84
C GLY A 346 16.07 -18.36 -8.57
N HIS A 347 15.85 -17.08 -8.26
CA HIS A 347 16.38 -16.37 -7.10
C HIS A 347 17.90 -16.58 -6.93
N ARG A 348 18.66 -16.19 -7.97
CA ARG A 348 20.13 -16.38 -8.04
C ARG A 348 20.88 -15.05 -8.01
N ASP A 349 22.15 -15.11 -7.63
CA ASP A 349 23.10 -14.00 -7.75
C ASP A 349 23.24 -13.60 -9.23
N MET A 350 22.53 -12.55 -9.62
CA MET A 350 22.46 -12.07 -11.00
C MET A 350 23.75 -11.35 -11.43
N GLY A 351 24.56 -10.89 -10.47
CA GLY A 351 25.91 -10.39 -10.72
C GLY A 351 26.83 -11.50 -11.25
N LYS A 352 26.82 -12.68 -10.60
CA LYS A 352 27.61 -13.86 -11.03
C LYS A 352 26.96 -14.68 -12.15
N ALA A 353 25.67 -14.52 -12.39
CA ALA A 353 24.97 -15.22 -13.45
C ALA A 353 25.61 -14.95 -14.82
N THR A 354 25.70 -16.01 -15.64
CA THR A 354 26.11 -15.88 -17.04
C THR A 354 25.00 -15.21 -17.86
N TYR A 355 25.36 -14.65 -19.02
CA TYR A 355 24.37 -14.14 -19.96
C TYR A 355 23.33 -15.20 -20.35
N SER A 356 23.77 -16.42 -20.70
CA SER A 356 22.87 -17.53 -21.05
C SER A 356 21.93 -17.92 -19.91
N PHE A 357 22.40 -17.88 -18.66
CA PHE A 357 21.53 -18.11 -17.51
C PHE A 357 20.49 -17.00 -17.39
N THR A 358 20.93 -15.74 -17.48
CA THR A 358 20.04 -14.57 -17.38
C THR A 358 18.91 -14.64 -18.42
N VAL A 359 19.23 -14.98 -19.67
CA VAL A 359 18.22 -15.19 -20.72
C VAL A 359 17.23 -16.27 -20.34
N LYS A 360 17.72 -17.46 -19.99
CA LYS A 360 16.86 -18.60 -19.65
C LYS A 360 15.97 -18.33 -18.42
N ASP A 361 16.54 -17.68 -17.41
CA ASP A 361 15.86 -17.35 -16.17
C ASP A 361 14.74 -16.33 -16.42
N THR A 362 15.06 -15.21 -17.06
CA THR A 362 14.07 -14.16 -17.35
C THR A 362 13.02 -14.61 -18.36
N ASP A 363 13.36 -15.34 -19.44
CA ASP A 363 12.36 -15.88 -20.38
C ASP A 363 11.36 -16.80 -19.66
N ARG A 364 11.83 -17.57 -18.67
CA ARG A 364 10.96 -18.44 -17.87
C ARG A 364 10.10 -17.63 -16.91
N TRP A 365 10.67 -16.61 -16.27
CA TRP A 365 9.91 -15.70 -15.40
C TRP A 365 8.80 -14.99 -16.18
N GLU A 366 9.09 -14.42 -17.36
CA GLU A 366 8.10 -13.80 -18.24
C GLU A 366 6.97 -14.76 -18.60
N LYS A 367 7.33 -16.00 -18.95
CA LYS A 367 6.35 -17.02 -19.33
C LYS A 367 5.46 -17.46 -18.17
N GLU A 368 6.02 -17.72 -16.99
CA GLU A 368 5.31 -18.37 -15.88
C GLU A 368 4.71 -17.36 -14.89
N VAL A 369 5.39 -16.23 -14.65
CA VAL A 369 4.98 -15.21 -13.67
C VAL A 369 4.50 -13.94 -14.38
N GLY A 370 5.30 -13.40 -15.31
CA GLY A 370 4.97 -12.21 -16.09
C GLY A 370 3.64 -12.32 -16.83
N SER A 371 3.34 -13.51 -17.37
CA SER A 371 2.06 -13.81 -18.04
C SER A 371 0.82 -13.77 -17.13
N LEU A 372 1.02 -13.85 -15.81
CA LEU A 372 -0.03 -13.76 -14.80
C LEU A 372 -0.21 -12.35 -14.27
N ILE A 373 0.91 -11.64 -14.09
CA ILE A 373 0.89 -10.30 -13.49
C ILE A 373 0.80 -9.17 -14.51
N GLY A 374 1.04 -9.45 -15.79
CA GLY A 374 1.04 -8.48 -16.88
C GLY A 374 2.38 -7.73 -17.02
N PRO A 375 2.43 -6.67 -17.85
CA PRO A 375 3.64 -5.89 -18.07
C PRO A 375 4.29 -5.47 -16.76
N THR A 376 5.61 -5.70 -16.67
CA THR A 376 6.42 -5.47 -15.48
C THR A 376 7.77 -4.91 -15.92
N ASP A 377 8.11 -3.74 -15.42
CA ASP A 377 9.34 -3.02 -15.76
C ASP A 377 10.28 -2.85 -14.55
N ILE A 378 9.87 -3.30 -13.36
CA ILE A 378 10.69 -3.32 -12.16
C ILE A 378 11.41 -4.67 -12.03
N TYR A 379 12.73 -4.65 -11.98
CA TYR A 379 13.59 -5.79 -11.68
C TYR A 379 14.29 -5.58 -10.35
N ILE A 380 13.93 -6.39 -9.36
CA ILE A 380 14.57 -6.42 -8.05
C ILE A 380 15.60 -7.55 -8.05
N PHE A 381 16.88 -7.23 -7.83
CA PHE A 381 17.93 -8.23 -7.84
C PHE A 381 17.89 -9.12 -6.59
N PRO A 382 17.84 -10.46 -6.73
CA PRO A 382 18.04 -11.38 -5.62
C PRO A 382 19.34 -11.08 -4.88
N PHE A 383 19.28 -11.14 -3.55
CA PHE A 383 20.39 -10.77 -2.66
C PHE A 383 20.87 -9.32 -2.79
N GLY A 384 20.16 -8.47 -3.55
CA GLY A 384 20.56 -7.10 -3.85
C GLY A 384 21.77 -6.97 -4.77
N LEU A 385 22.21 -8.05 -5.40
CA LEU A 385 23.42 -8.09 -6.21
C LEU A 385 23.13 -7.73 -7.67
N ASP A 386 23.56 -6.51 -8.00
CA ASP A 386 23.41 -5.91 -9.32
C ASP A 386 24.07 -6.74 -10.45
N ILE A 387 23.53 -6.65 -11.66
CA ILE A 387 24.04 -7.33 -12.86
C ILE A 387 25.41 -6.81 -13.30
N GLU A 388 25.75 -5.57 -12.93
CA GLU A 388 27.00 -4.89 -13.25
C GLU A 388 27.43 -3.93 -12.13
N THR A 389 28.73 -3.77 -11.91
CA THR A 389 29.28 -2.90 -10.85
C THR A 389 29.63 -1.48 -11.33
N THR A 390 29.19 -1.09 -12.52
CA THR A 390 29.54 0.22 -13.10
C THR A 390 28.79 1.36 -12.41
N MET A 391 29.44 2.52 -12.27
CA MET A 391 28.77 3.78 -11.91
C MET A 391 28.34 4.60 -13.13
N GLY A 392 28.77 4.18 -14.32
CA GLY A 392 28.43 4.79 -15.59
C GLY A 392 27.06 4.33 -16.09
N HIS A 393 26.96 4.14 -17.41
CA HIS A 393 25.79 3.53 -18.04
C HIS A 393 25.99 2.00 -18.13
N TYR A 394 24.97 1.20 -17.81
CA TYR A 394 25.03 -0.25 -18.00
C TYR A 394 25.22 -0.60 -19.47
N SER A 395 26.09 -1.57 -19.75
CA SER A 395 26.43 -1.89 -21.13
C SER A 395 26.62 -3.38 -21.41
N SER A 396 26.46 -4.23 -20.39
CA SER A 396 26.55 -5.68 -20.58
C SER A 396 25.40 -6.21 -21.43
N ASP A 397 25.62 -7.40 -21.97
CA ASP A 397 24.58 -8.09 -22.71
C ASP A 397 23.41 -8.53 -21.82
N LYS A 398 23.65 -8.72 -20.50
CA LYS A 398 22.58 -8.96 -19.52
C LYS A 398 21.63 -7.76 -19.47
N PHE A 399 22.19 -6.55 -19.31
CA PHE A 399 21.40 -5.31 -19.29
C PHE A 399 20.64 -5.11 -20.61
N LYS A 400 21.30 -5.20 -21.76
CA LYS A 400 20.64 -5.03 -23.08
C LYS A 400 19.47 -5.99 -23.26
N TYR A 401 19.60 -7.22 -22.80
CA TYR A 401 18.54 -8.21 -22.88
C TYR A 401 17.38 -7.91 -21.92
N LEU A 402 17.65 -7.55 -20.66
CA LEU A 402 16.60 -7.11 -19.73
C LEU A 402 15.86 -5.87 -20.24
N LYS A 403 16.61 -4.87 -20.76
CA LYS A 403 16.03 -3.69 -21.43
C LYS A 403 15.10 -4.07 -22.58
N LYS A 404 15.51 -5.02 -23.42
CA LYS A 404 14.71 -5.50 -24.57
C LYS A 404 13.36 -6.08 -24.12
N LEU A 405 13.30 -6.66 -22.93
CA LEU A 405 12.07 -7.21 -22.36
C LEU A 405 11.18 -6.16 -21.69
N GLY A 406 11.66 -4.91 -21.56
CA GLY A 406 10.89 -3.80 -21.00
C GLY A 406 11.26 -3.44 -19.56
N PHE A 407 12.27 -4.07 -18.96
CA PHE A 407 12.75 -3.65 -17.64
C PHE A 407 13.40 -2.27 -17.71
N ASP A 408 12.95 -1.38 -16.84
CA ASP A 408 13.35 0.02 -16.76
C ASP A 408 13.86 0.42 -15.36
N TYR A 409 13.39 -0.22 -14.30
CA TYR A 409 13.81 0.06 -12.92
C TYR A 409 14.61 -1.12 -12.38
N PHE A 410 15.85 -0.88 -11.97
CA PHE A 410 16.77 -1.91 -11.46
C PHE A 410 17.08 -1.65 -9.99
N CYS A 411 16.67 -2.58 -9.13
CA CYS A 411 16.72 -2.38 -7.68
C CYS A 411 17.75 -3.29 -7.00
N GLY A 412 18.80 -2.68 -6.44
CA GLY A 412 19.83 -3.35 -5.63
C GLY A 412 19.63 -3.17 -4.13
N VAL A 413 20.62 -3.53 -3.32
CA VAL A 413 20.64 -3.26 -1.87
C VAL A 413 21.83 -2.40 -1.49
N PHE A 414 21.60 -1.40 -0.65
CA PHE A 414 22.65 -0.58 -0.06
C PHE A 414 22.23 -0.09 1.33
N LYS A 415 23.18 0.38 2.12
CA LYS A 415 22.93 0.79 3.52
C LYS A 415 22.21 2.14 3.65
N GLU A 416 22.26 2.97 2.61
CA GLU A 416 21.71 4.33 2.58
C GLU A 416 20.93 4.52 1.25
N PRO A 417 20.04 5.52 1.16
CA PRO A 417 19.43 5.90 -0.12
C PRO A 417 20.48 6.16 -1.18
N TRP A 418 20.33 5.51 -2.33
CA TRP A 418 21.13 5.77 -3.50
C TRP A 418 20.28 5.49 -4.74
N MET A 419 20.38 6.37 -5.73
CA MET A 419 19.71 6.17 -7.00
C MET A 419 20.53 6.78 -8.15
N GLN A 420 20.19 6.36 -9.36
CA GLN A 420 20.73 6.91 -10.58
C GLN A 420 19.65 6.90 -11.66
N ILE A 421 19.26 8.09 -12.11
CA ILE A 421 18.34 8.26 -13.24
C ILE A 421 19.18 8.48 -14.50
N LYS A 422 19.11 7.55 -15.45
CA LYS A 422 19.69 7.66 -16.80
C LYS A 422 18.59 7.90 -17.81
N ASP A 423 18.92 8.36 -19.00
CA ASP A 423 17.94 8.57 -20.07
C ASP A 423 17.03 7.35 -20.33
N ASP A 424 17.53 6.12 -20.23
CA ASP A 424 16.82 4.91 -20.62
C ASP A 424 16.50 3.94 -19.47
N TYR A 425 16.90 4.21 -18.22
CA TYR A 425 16.56 3.39 -17.05
C TYR A 425 16.82 4.13 -15.73
N VAL A 426 16.30 3.57 -14.65
CA VAL A 426 16.52 4.02 -13.27
C VAL A 426 17.18 2.89 -12.47
N ARG A 427 18.17 3.23 -11.65
CA ARG A 427 18.66 2.37 -10.57
C ARG A 427 18.28 2.97 -9.24
N MET A 428 17.86 2.12 -8.31
CA MET A 428 17.56 2.52 -6.95
C MET A 428 18.03 1.43 -5.99
N THR A 429 18.68 1.78 -4.88
CA THR A 429 19.01 0.78 -3.86
C THR A 429 17.97 0.77 -2.77
N ARG A 430 17.80 -0.41 -2.17
CA ARG A 430 16.85 -0.67 -1.10
C ARG A 430 17.56 -0.98 0.21
N ARG A 431 16.97 -0.61 1.33
CA ARG A 431 17.48 -0.88 2.68
C ARG A 431 16.69 -2.04 3.31
N PRO A 432 17.38 -3.09 3.80
CA PRO A 432 16.71 -4.25 4.39
C PRO A 432 16.16 -3.93 5.77
N MET A 433 14.89 -4.25 5.99
CA MET A 433 14.23 -4.19 7.28
C MET A 433 14.11 -5.62 7.82
N ASP A 434 15.23 -6.21 8.25
CA ASP A 434 15.32 -7.58 8.73
C ASP A 434 16.09 -7.68 10.07
N GLY A 435 16.11 -8.87 10.67
CA GLY A 435 16.79 -9.08 11.94
C GLY A 435 18.30 -8.82 11.88
N GLN A 436 18.96 -9.08 10.75
CA GLN A 436 20.37 -8.74 10.58
C GLN A 436 20.59 -7.22 10.61
N ALA A 437 19.78 -6.46 9.89
CA ALA A 437 19.84 -5.00 9.90
C ALA A 437 19.52 -4.43 11.29
N MET A 438 18.54 -4.99 12.01
CA MET A 438 18.17 -4.51 13.34
C MET A 438 19.14 -4.91 14.46
N LEU A 439 19.72 -6.12 14.40
CA LEU A 439 20.47 -6.70 15.52
C LEU A 439 21.98 -6.73 15.29
N GLU A 440 22.44 -6.89 14.05
CA GLU A 440 23.88 -6.90 13.73
C GLU A 440 24.40 -5.54 13.25
N PHE A 441 23.59 -4.80 12.48
CA PHE A 441 23.97 -3.52 11.89
C PHE A 441 22.96 -2.39 12.19
N PRO A 442 22.57 -2.18 13.46
CA PRO A 442 21.53 -1.22 13.84
C PRO A 442 21.81 0.20 13.35
N GLU A 443 23.09 0.58 13.20
CA GLU A 443 23.51 1.88 12.69
C GLU A 443 22.98 2.19 11.29
N ARG A 444 22.58 1.15 10.54
CA ARG A 444 21.97 1.27 9.21
C ARG A 444 20.49 1.59 9.26
N LEU A 445 19.87 1.74 10.43
CA LEU A 445 18.44 2.01 10.60
C LEU A 445 18.15 3.14 11.61
N GLU A 446 19.15 3.63 12.35
CA GLU A 446 19.00 4.65 13.40
C GLU A 446 18.46 6.01 12.89
N ASP A 447 18.66 6.34 11.61
CA ASP A 447 18.09 7.54 10.99
C ASP A 447 16.59 7.38 10.66
N LEU A 448 16.07 6.15 10.66
CA LEU A 448 14.67 5.84 10.37
C LEU A 448 13.88 5.41 11.61
N PHE A 449 14.51 4.74 12.58
CA PHE A 449 13.79 4.05 13.66
C PHE A 449 14.49 4.14 15.01
N ASP A 450 13.69 4.29 16.06
CA ASP A 450 14.05 3.91 17.43
C ASP A 450 13.86 2.39 17.57
N LEU A 451 14.93 1.63 17.29
CA LEU A 451 14.91 0.17 17.29
C LEU A 451 14.53 -0.44 18.65
N SER A 452 14.74 0.29 19.76
CA SER A 452 14.34 -0.17 21.10
C SER A 452 12.82 -0.32 21.26
N LYS A 453 12.05 0.35 20.41
CA LYS A 453 10.58 0.27 20.34
C LYS A 453 10.08 -0.59 19.18
N VAL A 454 10.97 -1.08 18.32
CA VAL A 454 10.62 -1.90 17.17
C VAL A 454 10.85 -3.37 17.49
N ILE A 455 12.05 -3.72 17.97
CA ILE A 455 12.50 -5.11 18.09
C ILE A 455 11.53 -5.95 18.91
N ASP A 456 11.07 -7.04 18.30
CA ASP A 456 10.18 -7.99 18.95
C ASP A 456 10.90 -8.71 20.09
N LYS A 457 10.31 -8.67 21.28
CA LYS A 457 10.85 -9.29 22.50
C LYS A 457 10.92 -10.81 22.42
N ASP A 458 10.13 -11.42 21.52
CA ASP A 458 10.06 -12.87 21.35
C ASP A 458 11.15 -13.37 20.38
N ARG A 459 11.97 -12.47 19.80
CA ARG A 459 13.13 -12.88 19.01
C ARG A 459 14.13 -13.69 19.84
N PRO A 460 14.70 -14.77 19.27
CA PRO A 460 15.84 -15.45 19.83
C PRO A 460 17.04 -14.51 19.99
N LYS A 461 17.94 -14.88 20.89
CA LYS A 461 19.24 -14.21 21.00
C LYS A 461 19.95 -14.21 19.65
N TRP A 462 20.54 -13.08 19.31
CA TRP A 462 21.34 -12.95 18.10
C TRP A 462 22.60 -13.83 18.19
N GLU A 463 22.79 -14.71 17.21
CA GLU A 463 23.96 -15.59 17.10
C GLU A 463 24.58 -15.39 15.72
N LYS A 464 25.83 -14.90 15.69
CA LYS A 464 26.55 -14.59 14.45
C LYS A 464 26.88 -15.81 13.58
#